data_AF-W2TE31-F1
#
_entry.id   AF-W2TE31-F1
#
_cell.length_a   1.000
_cell.length_b   1.000
_cell.length_c   1.000
_cell.angle_alpha   90.00
_cell.angle_beta   90.00
_cell.angle_gamma   90.00
#
_symmetry.space_group_name_H-M   'P 1'
#
loop_
_entity.id
_entity.type
_entity.pdbx_description
1 polymer ?
#
loop_
_entity_poly.entity_id
_entity_poly.type
_entity_poly.pdbx_seq_one_letter_code
_entity_poly.pdbx_strand_id
1 'polypeptide(L)'
;MHECKIEDHINEICYKTMVPCINANYGCDRLVRRDKRSRHLERCCASVVVCGREWARYALSPKSKLQLKNWGKKIEVEPERNFENLPLDVALTISDQASGDILSRSMC
;
A
#
# COMPACT_ATOMS: atom_id res chain seq x y z
N MET A 1 -20.41 -34.11 -9.22
CA MET A 1 -20.69 -32.80 -9.84
C MET A 1 -21.10 -33.05 -11.28
N HIS A 2 -22.13 -32.40 -11.81
CA HIS A 2 -22.46 -32.50 -13.23
C HIS A 2 -21.48 -31.70 -14.07
N GLU A 3 -21.17 -32.19 -15.27
CA GLU A 3 -20.24 -31.56 -16.21
C GLU A 3 -20.60 -30.10 -16.51
N CYS A 4 -21.88 -29.82 -16.74
CA CYS A 4 -22.39 -28.47 -17.00
C CYS A 4 -22.21 -27.47 -15.83
N LYS A 5 -21.81 -27.94 -14.64
CA LYS A 5 -21.57 -27.11 -13.45
C LYS A 5 -20.11 -27.05 -13.04
N ILE A 6 -19.22 -27.69 -13.79
CA ILE A 6 -17.79 -27.70 -13.48
C ILE A 6 -17.22 -26.29 -13.59
N GLU A 7 -17.59 -25.51 -14.62
CA GLU A 7 -17.11 -24.13 -14.77
C GLU A 7 -17.57 -23.23 -13.63
N ASP A 8 -18.88 -23.21 -13.32
CA ASP A 8 -19.44 -22.49 -12.17
C ASP A 8 -18.72 -22.86 -10.87
N HIS A 9 -18.44 -24.16 -10.67
CA HIS A 9 -17.70 -24.62 -9.52
C HIS A 9 -16.29 -24.03 -9.48
N ILE A 10 -15.52 -24.14 -10.56
CA ILE A 10 -14.13 -23.67 -10.60
C ILE A 10 -14.05 -22.15 -10.40
N ASN A 11 -14.97 -21.41 -11.02
CA ASN A 11 -14.94 -19.95 -11.04
C ASN A 11 -15.50 -19.33 -9.77
N GLU A 12 -16.55 -19.89 -9.17
CA GLU A 12 -17.27 -19.24 -8.06
C GLU A 12 -17.12 -19.96 -6.72
N ILE A 13 -16.95 -21.29 -6.72
CA ILE A 13 -17.09 -22.11 -5.50
C ILE A 13 -15.75 -22.70 -5.04
N CYS A 14 -14.89 -23.11 -5.97
CA CYS A 14 -13.72 -23.92 -5.68
C CYS A 14 -12.70 -23.13 -4.87
N TYR A 15 -12.53 -23.52 -3.61
CA TYR A 15 -11.58 -22.90 -2.72
C TYR A 15 -10.12 -23.16 -3.11
N LYS A 16 -9.86 -24.20 -3.92
CA LYS A 16 -8.51 -24.54 -4.42
C LYS A 16 -8.13 -23.80 -5.70
N THR A 17 -9.07 -23.09 -6.33
CA THR A 17 -8.81 -22.37 -7.58
C THR A 17 -7.85 -21.19 -7.34
N MET A 18 -6.99 -20.93 -8.32
CA MET A 18 -6.10 -19.76 -8.31
C MET A 18 -6.89 -18.54 -8.76
N VAL A 19 -6.88 -17.48 -7.94
CA VAL A 19 -7.56 -16.22 -8.23
C VAL A 19 -6.62 -15.05 -7.98
N PRO A 20 -6.81 -13.90 -8.65
CA PRO A 20 -6.11 -12.68 -8.30
C PRO A 20 -6.27 -12.33 -6.83
N CYS A 21 -5.26 -11.69 -6.26
CA CYS A 21 -5.37 -11.06 -4.96
C CYS A 21 -6.55 -10.06 -4.94
N ILE A 22 -7.19 -9.91 -3.78
CA ILE A 22 -8.23 -8.88 -3.57
C ILE A 22 -7.69 -7.49 -3.93
N ASN A 23 -6.40 -7.26 -3.68
CA ASN A 23 -5.74 -5.98 -3.93
C ASN A 23 -5.08 -5.89 -5.32
N ALA A 24 -5.54 -6.68 -6.29
CA ALA A 24 -4.97 -6.65 -7.64
C ALA A 24 -5.06 -5.25 -8.28
N ASN A 25 -6.19 -4.57 -8.09
CA ASN A 25 -6.38 -3.20 -8.57
C ASN A 25 -5.57 -2.15 -7.80
N TYR A 26 -4.93 -2.53 -6.70
CA TYR A 26 -4.04 -1.68 -5.90
C TYR A 26 -2.56 -2.04 -6.11
N GLY A 27 -2.25 -2.80 -7.16
CA GLY A 27 -0.88 -3.13 -7.55
C GLY A 27 -0.37 -4.49 -7.07
N CYS A 28 -1.23 -5.36 -6.52
CA CYS A 28 -0.81 -6.75 -6.24
C CYS A 28 -0.97 -7.66 -7.46
N ASP A 29 0.13 -8.08 -8.05
CA ASP A 29 0.15 -8.97 -9.22
C ASP A 29 -0.01 -10.47 -8.88
N ARG A 30 -0.12 -10.83 -7.60
CA ARG A 30 -0.12 -12.24 -7.19
C ARG A 30 -1.45 -12.94 -7.48
N LEU A 31 -1.35 -14.10 -8.13
CA LEU A 31 -2.37 -15.14 -8.12
C LEU A 31 -2.20 -16.02 -6.87
N VAL A 32 -3.28 -16.24 -6.13
CA VAL A 32 -3.29 -17.01 -4.89
C VAL A 32 -4.45 -17.98 -4.88
N ARG A 33 -4.30 -19.13 -4.19
CA ARG A 33 -5.45 -20.01 -3.97
C ARG A 33 -6.53 -19.29 -3.18
N ARG A 34 -7.80 -19.46 -3.55
CA ARG A 34 -8.93 -18.80 -2.88
C ARG A 34 -8.92 -19.04 -1.37
N ASP A 35 -8.61 -20.26 -0.91
CA ASP A 35 -8.50 -20.61 0.52
C ASP A 35 -7.28 -20.02 1.23
N LYS A 36 -6.28 -19.53 0.49
CA LYS A 36 -5.05 -18.95 1.04
C LYS A 36 -5.01 -17.42 0.94
N ARG A 37 -6.08 -16.78 0.43
CA ARG A 37 -6.18 -15.32 0.33
C ARG A 37 -5.95 -14.61 1.65
N SER A 38 -6.59 -15.05 2.74
CA SER A 38 -6.45 -14.38 4.06
C SER A 38 -5.00 -14.35 4.54
N ARG A 39 -4.30 -15.49 4.44
CA ARG A 39 -2.88 -15.58 4.80
C ARG A 39 -1.99 -14.70 3.92
N HIS A 40 -2.34 -14.55 2.64
CA HIS A 40 -1.63 -13.61 1.78
C HIS A 40 -1.86 -12.15 2.22
N LEU A 41 -3.10 -11.78 2.58
CA LEU A 41 -3.44 -10.41 2.99
C LEU A 41 -2.66 -9.94 4.22
N GLU A 42 -2.36 -10.83 5.17
CA GLU A 42 -1.52 -10.53 6.34
C GLU A 42 -0.15 -9.92 5.98
N ARG A 43 0.35 -10.17 4.75
CA ARG A 43 1.66 -9.72 4.28
C ARG A 43 1.61 -9.09 2.88
N CYS A 44 0.41 -8.76 2.40
CA CYS A 44 0.24 -8.25 1.06
C CYS A 44 0.74 -6.80 1.02
N CYS A 45 1.75 -6.52 0.18
CA CYS A 45 2.32 -5.19 0.01
C CYS A 45 1.33 -4.17 -0.57
N ALA A 46 0.26 -4.63 -1.24
CA ALA A 46 -0.82 -3.75 -1.70
C ALA A 46 -1.95 -3.63 -0.68
N SER A 47 -1.88 -4.33 0.46
CA SER A 47 -2.84 -4.22 1.57
C SER A 47 -2.48 -3.11 2.55
N VAL A 48 -1.60 -2.18 2.14
CA VAL A 48 -1.08 -1.11 2.99
C VAL A 48 -2.23 -0.19 3.43
N VAL A 49 -2.64 -0.35 4.69
CA VAL A 49 -3.52 0.59 5.41
C VAL A 49 -2.62 1.53 6.21
N VAL A 50 -1.80 2.33 5.52
CA VAL A 50 -1.04 3.38 6.22
C VAL A 50 -1.91 4.62 6.20
N CYS A 51 -2.47 4.96 7.35
CA CYS A 51 -3.04 6.29 7.53
C CYS A 51 -1.88 7.28 7.34
N GLY A 52 -1.87 8.01 6.22
CA GLY A 52 -0.80 8.99 5.93
C GLY A 52 -0.63 10.01 7.06
N ARG A 53 -1.70 10.28 7.84
CA ARG A 53 -1.68 11.13 9.03
C ARG A 53 -1.00 10.46 10.25
N GLU A 54 -1.07 9.15 10.38
CA GLU A 54 -0.36 8.40 11.43
C GLU A 54 1.11 8.24 11.08
N TRP A 55 1.43 7.87 9.84
CA TRP A 55 2.81 7.84 9.36
C TRP A 55 3.49 9.21 9.50
N ALA A 56 2.79 10.28 9.12
CA ALA A 56 3.28 11.64 9.27
C ALA A 56 3.58 12.02 10.74
N ARG A 57 2.93 11.38 11.72
CA ARG A 57 3.25 11.59 13.14
C ARG A 57 4.60 10.95 13.54
N TYR A 58 4.99 9.86 12.90
CA TYR A 58 6.22 9.14 13.22
C TYR A 58 7.42 9.57 12.36
N ALA A 59 7.24 9.70 11.05
CA ALA A 59 8.34 9.85 10.09
C ALA A 59 8.80 11.30 9.86
N LEU A 60 8.07 12.30 10.34
CA LEU A 60 8.35 13.70 10.04
C LEU A 60 9.16 14.42 11.12
N SER A 61 10.10 15.25 10.64
CA SER A 61 10.85 16.18 11.47
C SER A 61 9.91 17.13 12.24
N PRO A 62 10.34 17.73 13.36
CA PRO A 62 9.56 18.72 14.09
C PRO A 62 9.04 19.87 13.20
N LYS A 63 9.84 20.30 12.21
CA LYS A 63 9.50 21.36 11.25
C LYS A 63 8.40 20.91 10.29
N SER A 64 8.50 19.69 9.75
CA SER A 64 7.48 19.08 8.89
C SER A 64 6.15 18.85 9.64
N LYS A 65 6.20 18.53 10.94
CA LYS A 65 5.03 18.45 11.82
C LYS A 65 4.36 19.81 12.05
N LEU A 66 5.16 20.87 12.18
CA LEU A 66 4.65 22.24 12.30
C LEU A 66 3.94 22.68 11.00
N GLN A 67 4.52 22.36 9.84
CA GLN A 67 3.94 22.62 8.53
C GLN A 67 2.57 21.94 8.35
N LEU A 68 2.43 20.66 8.73
CA LEU A 68 1.13 19.97 8.73
C LEU A 68 0.08 20.63 9.63
N LYS A 69 0.49 21.10 10.82
CA LYS A 69 -0.41 21.84 11.72
C LYS A 69 -0.83 23.17 11.09
N ASN A 70 0.09 23.87 10.43
CA ASN A 70 -0.17 25.12 9.75
C ASN A 70 -1.12 24.91 8.56
N TRP A 71 -0.91 23.87 7.76
CA TRP A 71 -1.79 23.48 6.67
C TRP A 71 -3.21 23.16 7.15
N GLY A 72 -3.36 22.37 8.23
CA GLY A 72 -4.67 22.12 8.85
C GLY A 72 -5.34 23.38 9.42
N LYS A 73 -4.55 24.41 9.75
CA LYS A 73 -5.01 25.73 10.18
C LYS A 73 -5.14 26.73 9.02
N LYS A 74 -4.90 26.33 7.77
CA LYS A 74 -4.86 27.19 6.57
C LYS A 74 -3.92 28.40 6.70
N ILE A 75 -2.79 28.20 7.36
CA ILE A 75 -1.72 29.20 7.44
C ILE A 75 -0.81 28.96 6.23
N GLU A 76 -0.89 29.84 5.24
CA GLU A 76 -0.07 29.79 4.03
C GLU A 76 1.31 30.37 4.30
N VAL A 77 2.29 29.52 4.60
CA VAL A 77 3.71 29.90 4.62
C VAL A 77 4.46 28.83 3.84
N GLU A 78 4.69 29.08 2.56
CA GLU A 78 5.51 28.22 1.69
C GLU A 78 6.97 28.32 2.15
N PRO A 79 7.58 27.24 2.68
CA PRO A 79 8.99 27.26 3.03
C PRO A 79 9.88 27.21 1.76
N GLU A 80 11.10 27.73 1.85
CA GLU A 80 12.08 27.59 0.77
C GLU A 80 12.36 26.12 0.45
N ARG A 81 12.28 25.77 -0.85
CA ARG A 81 12.45 24.40 -1.34
C ARG A 81 13.94 24.08 -1.47
N ASN A 82 14.43 23.16 -0.64
CA ASN A 82 15.74 22.55 -0.77
C ASN A 82 15.67 21.06 -0.42
N PHE A 83 16.77 20.33 -0.61
CA PHE A 83 16.81 18.88 -0.38
C PHE A 83 16.47 18.48 1.06
N GLU A 84 16.72 19.39 2.02
CA GLU A 84 16.40 19.20 3.45
C GLU A 84 14.93 19.54 3.79
N ASN A 85 14.22 20.23 2.89
CA ASN A 85 12.85 20.71 3.07
C ASN A 85 12.00 20.38 1.83
N LEU A 86 12.08 19.13 1.37
CA LEU A 86 11.19 18.63 0.34
C LEU A 86 9.73 18.76 0.78
N PRO A 87 8.82 19.12 -0.13
CA PRO A 87 7.39 19.02 0.11
C PRO A 87 7.03 17.65 0.65
N LEU A 88 6.08 17.63 1.59
CA LEU A 88 5.74 16.43 2.35
C LEU A 88 5.36 15.26 1.44
N ASP A 89 4.57 15.52 0.41
CA ASP A 89 4.17 14.57 -0.63
C ASP A 89 5.36 13.97 -1.38
N VAL A 90 6.37 14.78 -1.71
CA VAL A 90 7.59 14.31 -2.37
C VAL A 90 8.46 13.48 -1.42
N ALA A 91 8.62 13.91 -0.16
CA ALA A 91 9.38 13.17 0.85
C ALA A 91 8.73 11.82 1.20
N LEU A 92 7.39 11.79 1.27
CA LEU A 92 6.59 10.58 1.40
C LEU A 92 6.83 9.62 0.23
N THR A 93 6.74 10.13 -1.00
CA THR A 93 6.91 9.33 -2.22
C THR A 93 8.30 8.69 -2.31
N ILE A 94 9.36 9.46 -2.04
CA ILE A 94 10.74 8.95 -2.06
C ILE A 94 10.94 7.85 -1.01
N SER A 95 10.35 8.01 0.17
CA SER A 95 10.49 7.05 1.27
C SER A 95 9.71 5.75 1.01
N ASP A 96 8.52 5.85 0.44
CA ASP A 96 7.71 4.70 0.02
C ASP A 96 8.42 3.92 -1.10
N GLN A 97 9.02 4.62 -2.07
CA GLN A 97 9.82 3.99 -3.13
C GLN A 97 11.03 3.25 -2.56
N ALA A 98 11.78 3.88 -1.65
CA ALA A 98 12.93 3.23 -1.00
C ALA A 98 12.52 2.01 -0.13
N SER A 99 11.37 2.07 0.53
CA SER A 99 10.85 0.97 1.37
C SER A 99 10.32 -0.19 0.52
N GLY A 100 9.72 0.10 -0.63
CA GLY A 100 9.32 -0.90 -1.63
C GLY A 100 10.51 -1.62 -2.27
N ASP A 101 11.60 -0.89 -2.53
CA ASP A 101 12.81 -1.43 -3.16
C ASP A 101 13.64 -2.33 -2.24
N ILE A 102 13.60 -2.14 -0.92
CA ILE A 102 14.28 -3.02 0.04
C ILE A 102 13.56 -4.38 0.16
N LEU A 103 12.22 -4.38 0.05
CA LEU A 103 11.42 -5.62 0.10
C LEU A 103 11.44 -6.39 -1.23
N SER A 104 11.62 -5.71 -2.37
CA SER A 104 11.75 -6.39 -3.68
C SER A 104 13.10 -7.12 -3.82
N ARG A 105 14.17 -6.60 -3.19
CA ARG A 105 15.52 -7.19 -3.24
C ARG A 105 15.79 -8.33 -2.26
N SER A 106 14.95 -8.51 -1.25
CA SER A 106 15.09 -9.57 -0.24
C SER A 106 14.22 -10.80 -0.50
N MET A 107 13.39 -10.82 -1.56
CA MET A 107 12.48 -11.93 -1.88
C MET A 107 12.42 -12.27 -3.38
N CYS A 108 13.58 -12.34 -4.03
CA CYS A 108 13.82 -13.34 -5.06
C CYS A 108 14.54 -14.54 -4.41
#